data_AF-A0A842Q2C2-F1
#
_entry.id   AF-A0A842Q2C2-F1
#
_cell.length_a   1.000
_cell.length_b   1.000
_cell.length_c   1.000
_cell.angle_alpha   90.00
_cell.angle_beta   90.00
_cell.angle_gamma   90.00
#
_symmetry.space_group_name_H-M   'P 1'
#
loop_
_entity.id
_entity.type
_entity.pdbx_description
1 polymer ?
#
loop_
_entity_poly.entity_id
_entity_poly.type
_entity_poly.pdbx_seq_one_letter_code
_entity_poly.pdbx_strand_id
1 'polypeptide(L)'
;MTTNNNIIIRNITSEDIPDIIELQKQSFPLMAKDGLIWDEYHLKSHIRIFPEGQFCAELGGKIIASSSSLVTSLTPDYQEHTWKEATSYGMITNHTLKGDSLYGADISTHPDSRGLGIASLLYDA
;
A
#
# COMPACT_ATOMS: atom_id res chain seq x y z
N MET A 1 4.55 15.36 -28.10
CA MET A 1 4.03 14.70 -26.88
C MET A 1 5.02 14.98 -25.78
N THR A 2 4.71 15.90 -24.87
CA THR A 2 5.61 16.27 -23.77
C THR A 2 5.50 15.21 -22.68
N THR A 3 6.34 14.17 -22.78
CA THR A 3 6.63 13.23 -21.69
C THR A 3 7.38 13.98 -20.60
N ASN A 4 6.68 14.37 -19.55
CA ASN A 4 7.32 14.83 -18.32
C ASN A 4 6.55 14.28 -17.12
N ASN A 5 6.35 12.96 -17.09
CA ASN A 5 5.82 12.28 -15.91
C ASN A 5 7.00 11.80 -15.07
N ASN A 6 7.63 12.72 -14.34
CA ASN A 6 8.64 12.36 -13.36
C ASN A 6 7.93 11.79 -12.12
N ILE A 7 7.42 10.56 -12.25
CA ILE A 7 6.83 9.81 -11.15
C ILE A 7 7.97 9.35 -10.25
N ILE A 8 7.91 9.73 -8.98
CA ILE A 8 8.92 9.36 -7.99
C ILE A 8 8.32 8.26 -7.13
N ILE A 9 8.97 7.08 -7.09
CA ILE A 9 8.65 6.02 -6.14
C ILE A 9 9.57 6.19 -4.93
N ARG A 10 8.99 6.17 -3.73
CA ARG A 10 9.73 6.25 -2.47
C ARG A 10 8.98 5.56 -1.34
N ASN A 11 9.67 5.24 -0.26
CA ASN A 11 9.04 4.74 0.95
C ASN A 11 8.13 5.80 1.59
N ILE A 12 7.09 5.32 2.25
CA ILE A 12 6.12 6.15 2.98
C ILE A 12 6.74 6.65 4.29
N THR A 13 6.49 7.91 4.61
CA THR A 13 6.81 8.53 5.89
C THR A 13 5.53 8.86 6.67
N SER A 14 5.65 9.20 7.95
CA SER A 14 4.49 9.60 8.76
C SER A 14 3.80 10.87 8.25
N GLU A 15 4.51 11.73 7.53
CA GLU A 15 3.97 12.98 6.98
C GLU A 15 3.02 12.72 5.80
N ASP A 16 3.18 11.58 5.12
CA ASP A 16 2.38 11.18 3.96
C ASP A 16 1.01 10.58 4.35
N ILE A 17 0.81 10.23 5.62
CA ILE A 17 -0.38 9.51 6.09
C ILE A 17 -1.70 10.22 5.70
N PRO A 18 -1.87 11.54 5.93
CA PRO A 18 -3.11 12.21 5.55
C PRO A 18 -3.41 12.11 4.06
N ASP A 19 -2.38 12.23 3.22
CA ASP A 19 -2.50 12.18 1.76
C ASP A 19 -2.83 10.78 1.26
N ILE A 20 -2.27 9.74 1.88
CA ILE A 20 -2.59 8.33 1.56
C ILE A 20 -4.04 7.99 1.93
N ILE A 21 -4.52 8.46 3.08
CA ILE A 21 -5.91 8.27 3.49
C ILE A 21 -6.86 8.94 2.49
N GLU A 22 -6.54 10.15 2.04
CA GLU A 22 -7.33 10.85 1.04
C GLU A 22 -7.30 10.15 -0.33
N LEU A 23 -6.11 9.70 -0.76
CA LEU A 23 -5.95 8.87 -1.94
C LEU A 23 -6.83 7.61 -1.90
N GLN A 24 -6.91 6.93 -0.76
CA GLN A 24 -7.73 5.72 -0.64
C GLN A 24 -9.23 6.02 -0.69
N LYS A 25 -9.68 7.13 -0.09
CA LYS A 25 -11.08 7.58 -0.22
C LYS A 25 -11.46 7.81 -1.69
N GLN A 26 -10.55 8.40 -2.45
CA GLN A 26 -10.76 8.66 -3.88
C GLN A 26 -10.66 7.37 -4.71
N SER A 27 -9.76 6.47 -4.34
CA SER A 27 -9.54 5.20 -5.04
C SER A 27 -10.70 4.23 -4.82
N PHE A 28 -11.23 4.17 -3.60
CA PHE A 28 -12.23 3.21 -3.12
C PHE A 28 -13.38 3.89 -2.34
N PRO A 29 -14.19 4.75 -2.99
CA PRO A 29 -15.19 5.58 -2.31
C PRO A 29 -16.30 4.78 -1.62
N LEU A 30 -16.59 3.55 -2.08
CA LEU A 30 -17.56 2.67 -1.40
C LEU A 30 -16.95 2.06 -0.13
N MET A 31 -15.73 1.53 -0.21
CA MET A 31 -15.03 0.98 0.97
C MET A 31 -14.79 2.06 2.03
N ALA A 32 -14.48 3.29 1.61
CA ALA A 32 -14.32 4.41 2.51
C ALA A 32 -15.59 4.74 3.31
N LYS A 33 -16.78 4.60 2.72
CA LYS A 33 -18.06 4.80 3.44
C LYS A 33 -18.27 3.77 4.52
N ASP A 34 -17.79 2.55 4.30
CA ASP A 34 -17.90 1.42 5.24
C ASP A 34 -16.72 1.36 6.23
N GLY A 35 -15.79 2.32 6.19
CA GLY A 35 -14.59 2.34 7.04
C GLY A 35 -13.59 1.23 6.72
N LEU A 36 -13.60 0.71 5.48
CA LEU A 36 -12.77 -0.40 5.01
C LEU A 36 -11.52 0.07 4.24
N ILE A 37 -10.98 1.24 4.61
CA ILE A 37 -9.72 1.78 4.12
C ILE A 37 -8.72 1.88 5.27
N TRP A 38 -7.47 2.23 4.98
CA TRP A 38 -6.49 2.53 6.00
C TRP A 38 -6.88 3.76 6.81
N ASP A 39 -7.00 3.55 8.12
CA ASP A 39 -6.87 4.60 9.12
C ASP A 39 -5.40 4.93 9.44
N GLU A 40 -5.19 6.07 10.10
CA GLU A 40 -3.89 6.56 10.54
C GLU A 40 -3.10 5.53 11.38
N TYR A 41 -3.78 4.77 12.26
CA TYR A 41 -3.11 3.79 13.11
C TYR A 41 -2.60 2.56 12.34
N HIS A 42 -3.25 2.18 11.24
CA HIS A 42 -2.76 1.12 10.36
C HIS A 42 -1.46 1.56 9.71
N LEU A 43 -1.45 2.73 9.05
CA LEU A 43 -0.28 3.25 8.36
C LEU A 43 0.90 3.49 9.31
N LYS A 44 0.65 4.01 10.52
CA LYS A 44 1.69 4.11 11.57
C LYS A 44 2.25 2.73 11.96
N SER A 45 1.41 1.70 12.03
CA SER A 45 1.86 0.34 12.29
C SER A 45 2.73 -0.17 11.15
N HIS A 46 2.30 0.05 9.90
CA HIS A 46 3.01 -0.38 8.70
C HIS A 46 4.42 0.22 8.63
N ILE A 47 4.52 1.54 8.74
CA ILE A 47 5.80 2.28 8.71
C ILE A 47 6.72 1.85 9.86
N ARG A 48 6.17 1.56 11.05
CA ARG A 48 6.97 1.10 12.19
C ARG A 48 7.50 -0.32 12.00
N ILE A 49 6.71 -1.21 11.41
CA ILE A 49 6.99 -2.64 11.39
C ILE A 49 7.81 -3.06 10.17
N PHE A 50 7.47 -2.53 9.00
CA PHE A 50 8.16 -2.87 7.75
C PHE A 50 8.19 -1.66 6.80
N PRO A 51 8.93 -0.59 7.16
CA PRO A 51 8.99 0.64 6.38
C PRO A 51 9.46 0.39 4.94
N GLU A 52 10.37 -0.55 4.74
CA GLU A 52 10.94 -0.91 3.44
C GLU A 52 9.90 -1.48 2.49
N GLY A 53 8.80 -2.07 3.01
CA GLY A 53 7.71 -2.62 2.20
C GLY A 53 6.52 -1.69 1.96
N GLN A 54 6.61 -0.43 2.41
CA GLN A 54 5.54 0.56 2.24
C GLN A 54 6.00 1.64 1.26
N PHE A 55 5.32 1.77 0.12
CA PHE A 55 5.72 2.68 -0.95
C PHE A 55 4.59 3.62 -1.36
N CYS A 56 4.97 4.80 -1.85
CA CYS A 56 4.07 5.73 -2.53
C CYS A 56 4.69 6.20 -3.86
N ALA A 57 3.81 6.54 -4.80
CA ALA A 57 4.18 7.20 -6.04
C ALA A 57 3.76 8.68 -5.98
N GLU A 58 4.69 9.57 -6.27
CA GLU A 58 4.49 11.01 -6.25
C GLU A 58 4.59 11.59 -7.67
N LEU A 59 3.69 12.49 -8.03
CA LEU A 59 3.75 13.27 -9.27
C LEU A 59 3.51 14.74 -8.96
N GLY A 60 4.55 15.56 -9.16
CA GLY A 60 4.49 17.00 -8.90
C GLY A 60 4.18 17.35 -7.44
N GLY A 61 4.79 16.64 -6.49
CA GLY A 61 4.58 16.87 -5.06
C GLY A 61 3.31 16.27 -4.48
N LYS A 62 2.52 15.53 -5.27
CA LYS A 62 1.27 14.89 -4.82
C LYS A 62 1.39 13.38 -4.88
N ILE A 63 0.96 12.71 -3.82
CA ILE A 63 0.83 11.26 -3.81
C ILE A 63 -0.34 10.86 -4.70
N ILE A 64 -0.05 10.01 -5.70
CA ILE A 64 -1.04 9.53 -6.68
C ILE A 64 -1.25 8.01 -6.62
N ALA A 65 -0.40 7.28 -5.90
CA ALA A 65 -0.58 5.86 -5.61
C ALA A 65 0.16 5.46 -4.33
N SER A 66 -0.28 4.37 -3.69
CA SER A 66 0.40 3.76 -2.55
C SER A 66 0.31 2.24 -2.60
N SER A 67 1.26 1.54 -2.00
CA SER A 67 1.21 0.10 -1.75
C SER A 67 1.64 -0.21 -0.32
N SER A 68 1.00 -1.24 0.25
CA SER A 68 1.34 -1.77 1.57
C SER A 68 1.59 -3.27 1.46
N SER A 69 2.69 -3.73 2.04
CA SER A 69 3.05 -5.15 2.01
C SER A 69 3.61 -5.65 3.34
N LEU A 70 3.67 -6.97 3.50
CA LEU A 70 4.34 -7.65 4.60
C LEU A 70 4.90 -9.00 4.14
N VAL A 71 6.02 -9.41 4.72
CA VAL A 71 6.50 -10.80 4.62
C VAL A 71 5.76 -11.69 5.63
N THR A 72 5.24 -12.83 5.15
CA THR A 72 4.52 -13.84 5.94
C THR A 72 4.83 -15.25 5.43
N SER A 73 4.36 -16.28 6.13
CA SER A 73 4.45 -17.68 5.69
C SER A 73 3.12 -18.13 5.09
N LEU A 74 3.13 -18.63 3.86
CA LEU A 74 2.01 -19.26 3.19
C LEU A 74 2.39 -20.70 2.82
N THR A 75 2.74 -21.51 3.83
CA THR A 75 3.08 -22.93 3.67
C THR A 75 1.93 -23.82 4.18
N PRO A 76 1.37 -24.74 3.38
CA PRO A 76 1.73 -25.05 1.99
C PRO A 76 1.38 -23.89 1.05
N ASP A 77 2.08 -23.79 -0.08
CA ASP A 77 1.83 -22.77 -1.09
C ASP A 77 0.33 -22.63 -1.36
N TYR A 78 -0.14 -21.39 -1.39
CA TYR A 78 -1.57 -21.04 -1.54
C TYR A 78 -2.47 -21.50 -0.39
N GLN A 79 -1.94 -21.64 0.83
CA GLN A 79 -2.76 -21.85 2.02
C GLN A 79 -3.91 -20.83 2.07
N GLU A 80 -5.15 -21.34 2.15
CA GLU A 80 -6.34 -20.49 2.29
C GLU A 80 -6.27 -19.67 3.59
N HIS A 81 -6.65 -18.39 3.47
CA HIS A 81 -6.73 -17.47 4.60
C HIS A 81 -7.67 -16.31 4.24
N THR A 82 -8.18 -15.65 5.26
CA THR A 82 -8.84 -14.35 5.09
C THR A 82 -7.82 -13.22 5.08
N TRP A 83 -8.18 -12.10 4.45
CA TRP A 83 -7.35 -10.89 4.50
C TRP A 83 -7.05 -10.46 5.95
N LYS A 84 -8.02 -10.60 6.87
CA LYS A 84 -7.83 -10.25 8.29
C LYS A 84 -6.76 -11.12 8.95
N GLU A 85 -6.71 -12.41 8.65
CA GLU A 85 -5.69 -13.31 9.19
C GLU A 85 -4.31 -12.99 8.60
N ALA A 86 -4.22 -12.83 7.28
CA ALA A 86 -2.94 -12.53 6.61
C ALA A 86 -2.34 -11.20 7.03
N THR A 87 -3.16 -10.18 7.31
CA THR A 87 -2.70 -8.83 7.63
C THR A 87 -2.76 -8.50 9.12
N SER A 88 -3.14 -9.47 9.96
CA SER A 88 -3.43 -9.23 11.38
C SER A 88 -4.38 -8.03 11.59
N TYR A 89 -5.56 -8.10 10.96
CA TYR A 89 -6.58 -7.05 10.93
C TYR A 89 -6.07 -5.72 10.37
N GLY A 90 -5.25 -5.77 9.31
CA GLY A 90 -4.68 -4.59 8.69
C GLY A 90 -3.49 -3.98 9.44
N MET A 91 -3.07 -4.52 10.58
CA MET A 91 -1.98 -3.95 11.39
C MET A 91 -0.58 -4.44 10.97
N ILE A 92 -0.51 -5.50 10.18
CA ILE A 92 0.68 -6.25 9.76
C ILE A 92 1.61 -6.70 10.90
N THR A 93 1.08 -6.81 12.13
CA THR A 93 1.85 -7.20 13.32
C THR A 93 2.39 -8.63 13.31
N ASN A 94 1.94 -9.44 12.35
CA ASN A 94 2.46 -10.77 12.05
C ASN A 94 3.60 -10.75 11.02
N HIS A 95 4.06 -9.58 10.56
CA HIS A 95 5.22 -9.46 9.67
C HIS A 95 6.44 -10.19 10.23
N THR A 96 7.08 -10.99 9.39
CA THR A 96 8.30 -11.72 9.77
C THR A 96 9.19 -11.92 8.57
N LEU A 97 10.46 -11.54 8.69
CA LEU A 97 11.49 -11.80 7.66
C LEU A 97 11.84 -13.29 7.53
N LYS A 98 11.28 -14.17 8.37
CA LYS A 98 11.41 -15.62 8.25
C LYS A 98 10.33 -16.24 7.35
N GLY A 99 9.40 -15.44 6.85
CA GLY A 99 8.36 -15.89 5.92
C GLY A 99 8.92 -16.29 4.57
N ASP A 100 8.08 -16.96 3.78
CA ASP A 100 8.40 -17.44 2.43
C ASP A 100 7.78 -16.55 1.33
N SER A 101 6.90 -15.64 1.71
CA SER A 101 6.03 -14.90 0.78
C SER A 101 6.00 -13.41 1.10
N LEU A 102 6.14 -12.57 0.09
CA LEU A 102 5.78 -11.15 0.17
C LEU A 102 4.29 -11.00 -0.18
N TYR A 103 3.50 -10.56 0.78
CA TYR A 103 2.05 -10.40 0.65
C TYR A 103 1.69 -8.92 0.44
N GLY A 104 1.00 -8.61 -0.66
CA GLY A 104 0.44 -7.29 -0.91
C GLY A 104 -0.87 -7.09 -0.13
N ALA A 105 -0.85 -6.25 0.89
CA ALA A 105 -2.00 -5.99 1.76
C ALA A 105 -2.98 -4.98 1.13
N ASP A 106 -2.46 -4.01 0.39
CA ASP A 106 -3.22 -2.99 -0.35
C ASP A 106 -2.39 -2.43 -1.51
N ILE A 107 -3.09 -1.99 -2.55
CA ILE A 107 -2.55 -1.08 -3.57
C ILE A 107 -3.64 -0.11 -4.01
N SER A 108 -3.34 1.19 -3.97
CA SER A 108 -4.27 2.26 -4.32
C SER A 108 -3.69 3.15 -5.40
N THR A 109 -4.52 3.68 -6.29
CA THR A 109 -4.11 4.60 -7.36
C THR A 109 -5.25 5.56 -7.67
N HIS A 110 -4.91 6.85 -7.67
CA HIS A 110 -5.83 7.94 -7.93
C HIS A 110 -6.55 7.69 -9.26
N PRO A 111 -7.89 7.86 -9.34
CA PRO A 111 -8.67 7.57 -10.56
C PRO A 111 -8.09 8.18 -11.84
N ASP A 112 -7.68 9.46 -11.78
CA ASP A 112 -7.11 10.19 -12.93
C ASP A 112 -5.69 9.75 -13.32
N SER A 113 -5.05 8.89 -12.52
CA SER A 113 -3.68 8.37 -12.77
C SER A 113 -3.68 6.87 -13.13
N ARG A 114 -4.85 6.26 -13.29
CA ARG A 114 -4.98 4.85 -13.70
C ARG A 114 -4.59 4.65 -15.16
N GLY A 115 -4.15 3.44 -15.51
CA GLY A 115 -3.71 3.11 -16.87
C GLY A 115 -2.32 3.62 -17.24
N LEU A 116 -1.61 4.25 -16.30
CA LEU A 116 -0.25 4.78 -16.50
C LEU A 116 0.88 3.84 -16.05
N GLY A 117 0.55 2.60 -15.63
CA GLY A 117 1.54 1.60 -15.20
C GLY A 117 2.11 1.83 -13.78
N ILE A 118 1.56 2.74 -12.98
CA ILE A 118 2.09 3.13 -11.65
C ILE A 118 2.12 1.95 -10.68
N ALA A 119 1.10 1.10 -10.70
CA ALA A 119 1.04 -0.09 -9.85
C ALA A 119 2.22 -1.04 -10.11
N SER A 120 2.65 -1.18 -11.37
CA SER A 120 3.83 -1.96 -11.72
C SER A 120 5.11 -1.32 -11.17
N LEU A 121 5.25 0.01 -11.30
CA LEU A 121 6.39 0.73 -10.73
C LEU A 121 6.50 0.57 -9.21
N LEU A 122 5.37 0.49 -8.50
CA LEU A 122 5.34 0.26 -7.05
C LEU A 122 5.78 -1.16 -6.66
N TYR A 123 5.54 -2.17 -7.50
CA TYR A 123 5.95 -3.56 -7.21
C TYR A 123 7.36 -3.88 -7.71
N ASP A 124 7.88 -3.12 -8.68
CA ASP A 124 9.26 -3.24 -9.17
C ASP A 124 10.30 -2.56 -8.26
N ALA A 125 9.85 -1.73 -7.31
CA ALA A 125 10.68 -0.97 -6.36
C ALA A 125 11.17 -1.83 -5.18
#